data_AF-A0A328MSJ2-F1
#
_entry.id   AF-A0A328MSJ2-F1
#
_cell.length_a   1.000
_cell.length_b   1.000
_cell.length_c   1.000
_cell.angle_alpha   90.00
_cell.angle_beta   90.00
_cell.angle_gamma   90.00
#
_symmetry.space_group_name_H-M   'P 1'
#
loop_
_entity.id
_entity.type
_entity.pdbx_description
1 polymer ?
#
loop_
_entity_poly.entity_id
_entity_poly.type
_entity_poly.pdbx_seq_one_letter_code
_entity_poly.pdbx_strand_id
1 'polypeptide(L)'
;MSSPTTTRPRSVAVRATRLALAAVLAAGGVLAGSSGAAQAAGPYERGPAPTTAILEASRGPFATSSQSVSSLSVTGFGGGVIYYPTSTSEGTFGAIAISPGYTAAWSSISWLGPRIASHGFVVIGIETNSRLDQPDSRGRQLLAALDYLTQRSSVRTRIDSSRLAVAGHSMGGGGSLEAASSRPSLQAAVPLAPWNLDKSWSELRVPTLIVGGESDSVAPVSSHSVPFYNSIPASAEKAYLELNGASHFFPQTTNTPTARQMVAWLKRFVDDDTRYEQFLCPGPSGSQIQEYRNTCPSA
;
A
#
# COMPACT_ATOMS: atom_id res chain seq x y z
N MET A 1 -61.59 -17.98 -78.02
CA MET A 1 -61.98 -19.37 -78.29
C MET A 1 -60.78 -20.25 -77.96
N SER A 2 -60.82 -21.31 -77.19
CA SER A 2 -61.77 -21.87 -76.22
C SER A 2 -60.97 -23.01 -75.58
N SER A 3 -61.02 -23.12 -74.24
CA SER A 3 -61.11 -24.42 -73.55
C SER A 3 -59.93 -25.42 -73.64
N PRO A 4 -59.90 -26.42 -72.74
CA PRO A 4 -58.68 -26.82 -72.03
C PRO A 4 -58.33 -28.32 -72.25
N THR A 5 -57.81 -28.97 -71.19
CA THR A 5 -57.67 -30.43 -70.95
C THR A 5 -56.32 -31.05 -71.45
N THR A 6 -55.59 -31.95 -70.77
CA THR A 6 -55.84 -32.91 -69.66
C THR A 6 -54.50 -33.50 -69.13
N THR A 7 -54.48 -33.93 -67.85
CA THR A 7 -53.79 -35.11 -67.22
C THR A 7 -52.26 -35.38 -67.23
N ARG A 8 -51.70 -35.35 -65.99
CA ARG A 8 -50.79 -36.29 -65.24
C ARG A 8 -50.05 -37.43 -65.98
N PRO A 9 -48.80 -37.76 -65.55
CA PRO A 9 -48.62 -38.84 -64.54
C PRO A 9 -47.49 -38.64 -63.49
N ARG A 10 -47.47 -39.59 -62.54
CA ARG A 10 -46.52 -39.79 -61.41
C ARG A 10 -45.20 -40.42 -61.88
N SER A 11 -44.07 -40.12 -61.22
CA SER A 11 -43.26 -41.10 -60.44
C SER A 11 -41.84 -40.61 -60.06
N VAL A 12 -41.59 -40.57 -58.74
CA VAL A 12 -40.51 -41.22 -57.96
C VAL A 12 -39.00 -40.97 -58.28
N ALA A 13 -38.29 -40.65 -57.19
CA ALA A 13 -36.86 -40.90 -56.86
C ALA A 13 -35.79 -39.99 -57.47
N VAL A 14 -34.64 -39.70 -56.83
CA VAL A 14 -34.13 -39.79 -55.46
C VAL A 14 -32.91 -38.82 -55.43
N ARG A 15 -32.77 -38.12 -54.29
CA ARG A 15 -31.63 -37.40 -53.68
C ARG A 15 -30.29 -37.12 -54.43
N ALA A 16 -29.79 -35.94 -54.03
CA ALA A 16 -28.40 -35.46 -53.84
C ALA A 16 -27.74 -34.88 -55.12
N THR A 17 -26.99 -33.77 -55.10
CA THR A 17 -26.23 -33.12 -54.02
C THR A 17 -25.85 -31.68 -54.46
N ARG A 18 -25.84 -30.74 -53.49
CA ARG A 18 -25.02 -29.50 -53.32
C ARG A 18 -24.50 -28.74 -54.56
N LEU A 19 -24.77 -27.43 -54.64
CA LEU A 19 -23.74 -26.37 -54.49
C LEU A 19 -24.32 -24.94 -54.54
N ALA A 20 -23.72 -24.09 -53.71
CA ALA A 20 -23.58 -22.63 -53.77
C ALA A 20 -24.84 -21.73 -53.75
N LEU A 21 -24.91 -20.86 -52.72
CA LEU A 21 -25.12 -19.43 -52.99
C LEU A 21 -24.52 -18.56 -51.88
N ALA A 22 -23.76 -17.57 -52.32
CA ALA A 22 -23.19 -16.51 -51.51
C ALA A 22 -24.29 -15.62 -50.89
N ALA A 23 -24.04 -15.11 -49.68
CA ALA A 23 -24.79 -14.00 -49.12
C ALA A 23 -23.81 -13.00 -48.51
N VAL A 24 -23.76 -11.82 -49.13
CA VAL A 24 -23.08 -10.61 -48.67
C VAL A 24 -23.68 -10.19 -47.33
N LEU A 25 -22.86 -10.05 -46.29
CA LEU A 25 -23.26 -9.42 -45.04
C LEU A 25 -22.51 -8.11 -44.87
N ALA A 26 -23.28 -7.03 -44.89
CA ALA A 26 -22.86 -5.66 -44.73
C ALA A 26 -22.21 -5.44 -43.35
N ALA A 27 -21.13 -4.67 -43.38
CA ALA A 27 -20.42 -4.19 -42.21
C ALA A 27 -21.30 -3.27 -41.35
N GLY A 28 -21.61 -3.71 -40.13
CA GLY A 28 -22.09 -2.88 -39.04
C GLY A 28 -21.13 -3.03 -37.87
N GLY A 29 -20.11 -2.16 -37.82
CA GLY A 29 -19.16 -2.13 -36.71
C GLY A 29 -19.85 -1.63 -35.44
N VAL A 30 -20.18 -2.55 -34.54
CA VAL A 30 -20.47 -2.21 -33.14
C VAL A 30 -19.14 -2.29 -32.41
N LEU A 31 -18.51 -1.13 -32.19
CA LEU A 31 -17.47 -1.00 -31.17
C LEU A 31 -18.18 -1.18 -29.82
N ALA A 32 -18.28 -2.42 -29.37
CA ALA A 32 -18.59 -2.72 -27.98
C ALA A 32 -17.42 -2.19 -27.15
N GLY A 33 -17.55 -0.94 -26.70
CA GLY A 33 -16.72 -0.42 -25.63
C GLY A 33 -16.87 -1.38 -24.45
N SER A 34 -15.80 -2.06 -24.10
CA SER A 34 -15.69 -2.81 -22.86
C SER A 34 -15.80 -1.79 -21.73
N SER A 35 -17.02 -1.51 -21.28
CA SER A 35 -17.27 -0.96 -19.96
C SER A 35 -16.73 -2.00 -19.00
N GLY A 36 -15.49 -1.81 -18.55
CA GLY A 36 -14.94 -2.58 -17.43
C GLY A 36 -15.98 -2.53 -16.31
N ALA A 37 -16.40 -3.70 -15.85
CA ALA A 37 -17.33 -3.79 -14.73
C ALA A 37 -16.74 -2.94 -13.60
N ALA A 38 -17.49 -1.93 -13.13
CA ALA A 38 -17.10 -1.20 -11.95
C ALA A 38 -17.05 -2.22 -10.80
N GLN A 39 -15.84 -2.59 -10.38
CA GLN A 39 -15.64 -3.36 -9.17
C GLN A 39 -16.38 -2.62 -8.06
N ALA A 40 -17.30 -3.29 -7.35
CA ALA A 40 -18.00 -2.66 -6.25
C ALA A 40 -16.97 -2.16 -5.23
N ALA A 41 -17.06 -0.89 -4.84
CA ALA A 41 -16.11 -0.29 -3.92
C ALA A 41 -16.06 -1.11 -2.61
N GLY A 42 -14.87 -1.54 -2.21
CA GLY A 42 -14.66 -2.23 -0.94
C GLY A 42 -15.10 -1.38 0.25
N PRO A 43 -15.50 -1.97 1.39
CA PRO A 43 -16.01 -1.23 2.54
C PRO A 43 -15.00 -0.26 3.17
N TYR A 44 -13.71 -0.44 2.86
CA TYR A 44 -12.59 0.38 3.34
C TYR A 44 -12.02 1.32 2.27
N GLU A 45 -12.56 1.33 1.05
CA GLU A 45 -12.16 2.30 0.03
C GLU A 45 -12.47 3.73 0.51
N ARG A 46 -11.48 4.61 0.40
CA ARG A 46 -11.59 6.04 0.75
C ARG A 46 -10.98 6.86 -0.36
N GLY A 47 -11.61 7.98 -0.68
CA GLY A 47 -11.16 8.96 -1.66
C GLY A 47 -11.41 8.57 -3.11
N PRO A 48 -11.12 9.48 -4.05
CA PRO A 48 -11.24 9.25 -5.48
C PRO A 48 -10.34 8.11 -5.96
N ALA A 49 -10.63 7.61 -7.16
CA ALA A 49 -9.75 6.66 -7.84
C ALA A 49 -8.32 7.22 -7.93
N PRO A 50 -7.30 6.41 -7.58
CA PRO A 50 -5.94 6.91 -7.49
C PRO A 50 -5.32 7.18 -8.85
N THR A 51 -4.46 8.18 -8.92
CA THR A 51 -3.61 8.48 -10.07
C THR A 51 -2.19 8.77 -9.60
N THR A 52 -1.21 8.61 -10.48
CA THR A 52 0.18 9.02 -10.20
C THR A 52 0.26 10.45 -9.67
N ALA A 53 -0.47 11.39 -10.28
CA ALA A 53 -0.50 12.78 -9.85
C ALA A 53 -1.01 12.95 -8.41
N ILE A 54 -2.06 12.22 -8.02
CA ILE A 54 -2.59 12.25 -6.64
C ILE A 54 -1.55 11.70 -5.66
N LEU A 55 -0.90 10.57 -5.97
CA LEU A 55 0.09 9.99 -5.06
C LEU A 55 1.38 10.80 -4.97
N GLU A 56 1.74 11.57 -6.01
CA GLU A 56 2.94 12.38 -6.05
C GLU A 56 2.74 13.80 -5.48
N ALA A 57 1.50 14.29 -5.42
CA ALA A 57 1.14 15.58 -4.83
C ALA A 57 1.51 15.70 -3.34
N SER A 58 1.91 16.90 -2.89
CA SER A 58 2.33 17.18 -1.50
C SER A 58 1.29 16.79 -0.44
N ARG A 59 0.02 16.75 -0.82
CA ARG A 59 -1.14 16.28 -0.04
C ARG A 59 -2.08 15.49 -0.94
N GLY A 60 -2.72 14.48 -0.37
CA GLY A 60 -3.82 13.76 -0.95
C GLY A 60 -5.18 14.49 -0.81
N PRO A 61 -6.28 13.80 -1.11
CA PRO A 61 -7.61 14.39 -1.24
C PRO A 61 -8.29 14.77 0.09
N PHE A 62 -7.80 14.27 1.22
CA PHE A 62 -8.42 14.54 2.53
C PHE A 62 -7.81 15.79 3.18
N ALA A 63 -8.66 16.71 3.62
CA ALA A 63 -8.26 17.74 4.57
C ALA A 63 -7.86 17.11 5.91
N THR A 64 -6.78 17.58 6.52
CA THR A 64 -6.20 17.01 7.74
C THR A 64 -6.12 18.03 8.87
N SER A 65 -6.19 17.54 10.10
CA SER A 65 -5.80 18.28 11.31
C SER A 65 -4.73 17.49 12.07
N SER A 66 -4.15 18.11 13.10
CA SER A 66 -3.18 17.48 13.97
C SER A 66 -3.35 17.86 15.43
N GLN A 67 -2.87 17.02 16.34
CA GLN A 67 -2.80 17.31 17.76
C GLN A 67 -1.53 16.72 18.39
N SER A 68 -0.91 17.46 19.30
CA SER A 68 0.24 16.97 20.07
C SER A 68 -0.19 15.99 21.16
N VAL A 69 0.67 15.03 21.45
CA VAL A 69 0.51 14.04 22.52
C VAL A 69 1.66 14.24 23.50
N SER A 70 1.33 14.64 24.72
CA SER A 70 2.34 14.84 25.78
C SER A 70 2.85 13.49 26.28
N SER A 71 4.16 13.39 26.55
CA SER A 71 4.77 12.23 27.20
C SER A 71 4.12 11.91 28.56
N LEU A 72 3.60 12.93 29.26
CA LEU A 72 2.90 12.79 30.54
C LEU A 72 1.51 12.15 30.42
N SER A 73 0.94 12.13 29.21
CA SER A 73 -0.41 11.59 28.95
C SER A 73 -0.42 10.15 28.44
N VAL A 74 0.77 9.57 28.26
CA VAL A 74 0.95 8.26 27.65
C VAL A 74 1.85 7.37 28.48
N THR A 75 1.82 6.08 28.16
CA THR A 75 2.65 5.08 28.81
C THR A 75 3.17 4.18 27.71
N GLY A 76 4.46 3.84 27.78
CA GLY A 76 5.09 2.94 26.82
C GLY A 76 5.64 3.61 25.57
N PHE A 77 5.56 4.94 25.41
CA PHE A 77 6.27 5.73 24.39
C PHE A 77 6.39 7.21 24.81
N GLY A 78 7.21 8.01 24.14
CA GLY A 78 7.61 9.36 24.56
C GLY A 78 6.66 10.51 24.20
N GLY A 79 5.41 10.23 23.80
CA GLY A 79 4.49 11.23 23.24
C GLY A 79 4.64 11.33 21.71
N GLY A 80 4.25 12.46 21.12
CA GLY A 80 4.35 12.65 19.67
C GLY A 80 3.30 13.58 19.08
N VAL A 81 2.94 13.36 17.82
CA VAL A 81 1.91 14.13 17.10
C VAL A 81 1.00 13.18 16.33
N ILE A 82 -0.31 13.37 16.47
CA ILE A 82 -1.33 12.67 15.69
C ILE A 82 -1.78 13.56 14.54
N TYR A 83 -1.87 13.01 13.33
CA TYR A 83 -2.44 13.64 12.13
C TYR A 83 -3.63 12.80 11.67
N TYR A 84 -4.72 13.44 11.27
CA TYR A 84 -5.96 12.72 10.94
C TYR A 84 -6.84 13.48 9.95
N PRO A 85 -7.63 12.79 9.10
CA PRO A 85 -8.66 13.40 8.28
C PRO A 85 -9.68 14.14 9.14
N THR A 86 -10.08 15.35 8.73
CA THR A 86 -11.05 16.17 9.50
C THR A 86 -12.47 15.64 9.41
N SER A 87 -12.83 14.98 8.30
CA SER A 87 -14.14 14.36 8.05
C SER A 87 -14.08 12.84 8.17
N THR A 88 -15.15 12.24 8.70
CA THR A 88 -15.42 10.80 8.66
C THR A 88 -16.64 10.48 7.78
N SER A 89 -17.00 11.37 6.86
CA SER A 89 -18.15 11.19 5.95
C SER A 89 -18.01 9.96 5.05
N GLU A 90 -16.78 9.52 4.79
CA GLU A 90 -16.47 8.30 4.04
C GLU A 90 -16.24 7.08 4.95
N GLY A 91 -16.47 7.21 6.26
CA GLY A 91 -16.27 6.15 7.26
C GLY A 91 -15.04 6.37 8.14
N THR A 92 -14.69 5.34 8.91
CA THR A 92 -13.45 5.29 9.71
C THR A 92 -12.25 4.95 8.84
N PHE A 93 -11.05 5.21 9.36
CA PHE A 93 -9.78 5.06 8.67
C PHE A 93 -8.88 4.05 9.37
N GLY A 94 -7.96 3.44 8.62
CA GLY A 94 -6.86 2.69 9.22
C GLY A 94 -5.89 3.64 9.93
N ALA A 95 -5.03 3.08 10.78
CA ALA A 95 -4.06 3.88 11.51
C ALA A 95 -2.63 3.34 11.42
N ILE A 96 -1.65 4.25 11.50
CA ILE A 96 -0.23 3.93 11.44
C ILE A 96 0.55 4.65 12.54
N ALA A 97 1.42 3.91 13.22
CA ALA A 97 2.44 4.49 14.11
C ALA A 97 3.79 4.56 13.42
N ILE A 98 4.51 5.68 13.57
CA ILE A 98 5.79 5.92 12.89
C ILE A 98 6.87 6.33 13.90
N SER A 99 7.98 5.58 13.93
CA SER A 99 9.12 5.83 14.82
C SER A 99 10.29 6.53 14.11
N PRO A 100 10.93 7.53 14.73
CA PRO A 100 12.21 8.07 14.26
C PRO A 100 13.36 7.08 14.52
N GLY A 101 14.56 7.45 14.03
CA GLY A 101 15.80 6.71 14.20
C GLY A 101 16.55 6.96 15.52
N TYR A 102 17.75 6.37 15.63
CA TYR A 102 18.66 6.57 16.77
C TYR A 102 19.06 8.04 16.88
N THR A 103 19.09 8.58 18.10
CA THR A 103 19.29 10.02 18.42
C THR A 103 18.25 11.00 17.86
N ALA A 104 17.36 10.57 16.98
CA ALA A 104 16.42 11.43 16.27
C ALA A 104 15.10 11.62 17.04
N ALA A 105 14.44 12.74 16.76
CA ALA A 105 13.07 13.05 17.20
C ALA A 105 12.08 12.90 16.04
N TRP A 106 10.77 12.93 16.32
CA TRP A 106 9.73 12.87 15.28
C TRP A 106 9.92 13.95 14.20
N SER A 107 10.39 15.14 14.61
CA SER A 107 10.64 16.27 13.71
C SER A 107 11.51 15.91 12.51
N SER A 108 12.45 14.96 12.65
CA SER A 108 13.34 14.50 11.59
C SER A 108 12.62 13.92 10.37
N ILE A 109 11.44 13.33 10.55
CA ILE A 109 10.67 12.67 9.48
C ILE A 109 9.20 13.12 9.46
N SER A 110 8.90 14.25 10.13
CA SER A 110 7.53 14.70 10.41
C SER A 110 6.68 15.01 9.18
N TRP A 111 7.31 15.24 8.02
CA TRP A 111 6.61 15.47 6.75
C TRP A 111 5.72 14.28 6.34
N LEU A 112 6.06 13.06 6.81
CA LEU A 112 5.26 11.85 6.59
C LEU A 112 3.87 11.95 7.21
N GLY A 113 3.74 12.62 8.36
CA GLY A 113 2.48 12.74 9.11
C GLY A 113 1.33 13.29 8.27
N PRO A 114 1.39 14.56 7.83
CA PRO A 114 0.33 15.15 7.02
C PRO A 114 0.32 14.60 5.59
N ARG A 115 1.46 14.10 5.06
CA ARG A 115 1.49 13.45 3.74
C ARG A 115 0.61 12.20 3.74
N ILE A 116 0.83 11.27 4.66
CA ILE A 116 0.07 10.01 4.74
C ILE A 116 -1.38 10.27 5.19
N ALA A 117 -1.59 11.12 6.20
CA ALA A 117 -2.93 11.37 6.72
C ALA A 117 -3.88 11.95 5.65
N SER A 118 -3.36 12.77 4.74
CA SER A 118 -4.13 13.34 3.62
C SER A 118 -4.57 12.31 2.57
N HIS A 119 -4.14 11.05 2.67
CA HIS A 119 -4.65 9.92 1.87
C HIS A 119 -5.64 9.03 2.63
N GLY A 120 -6.13 9.47 3.79
CA GLY A 120 -7.19 8.76 4.53
C GLY A 120 -6.64 7.78 5.56
N PHE A 121 -5.65 8.20 6.35
CA PHE A 121 -5.13 7.41 7.47
C PHE A 121 -5.02 8.27 8.73
N VAL A 122 -5.18 7.68 9.91
CA VAL A 122 -4.76 8.33 11.15
C VAL A 122 -3.30 7.98 11.43
N VAL A 123 -2.44 8.98 11.50
CA VAL A 123 -0.99 8.79 11.68
C VAL A 123 -0.59 9.27 13.06
N ILE A 124 0.14 8.47 13.83
CA ILE A 124 0.86 8.93 15.01
C ILE A 124 2.36 8.84 14.77
N GLY A 125 3.01 10.00 14.68
CA GLY A 125 4.46 10.08 14.73
C GLY A 125 4.92 10.17 16.18
N ILE A 126 5.70 9.20 16.64
CA ILE A 126 6.06 9.09 18.05
C ILE A 126 7.38 9.77 18.36
N GLU A 127 7.49 10.32 19.57
CA GLU A 127 8.78 10.42 20.24
C GLU A 127 9.04 9.10 20.96
N THR A 128 10.30 8.67 21.02
CA THR A 128 10.69 7.51 21.81
C THR A 128 10.92 7.88 23.28
N ASN A 129 10.81 6.91 24.20
CA ASN A 129 11.08 7.11 25.63
C ASN A 129 12.51 7.62 25.87
N SER A 130 13.46 7.04 25.12
CA SER A 130 14.82 7.53 25.01
C SER A 130 15.23 7.58 23.54
N ARG A 131 15.97 8.61 23.16
CA ARG A 131 16.55 8.70 21.81
C ARG A 131 17.59 7.60 21.53
N LEU A 132 18.06 6.91 22.58
CA LEU A 132 19.03 5.82 22.49
C LEU A 132 18.37 4.42 22.47
N ASP A 133 17.04 4.36 22.47
CA ASP A 133 16.31 3.09 22.44
C ASP A 133 16.67 2.26 21.20
N GLN A 134 16.83 0.95 21.39
CA GLN A 134 17.16 -0.04 20.36
C GLN A 134 15.91 -0.49 19.57
N PRO A 135 16.08 -1.15 18.41
CA PRO A 135 14.97 -1.60 17.57
C PRO A 135 13.83 -2.33 18.31
N ASP A 136 14.11 -3.36 19.12
CA ASP A 136 13.09 -4.06 19.91
C ASP A 136 12.27 -3.10 20.80
N SER A 137 12.95 -2.21 21.51
CA SER A 137 12.29 -1.18 22.34
C SER A 137 11.40 -0.27 21.50
N ARG A 138 11.87 0.15 20.31
CA ARG A 138 11.06 0.96 19.39
C ARG A 138 9.86 0.20 18.86
N GLY A 139 9.97 -1.11 18.63
CA GLY A 139 8.85 -1.97 18.26
C GLY A 139 7.76 -1.99 19.33
N ARG A 140 8.13 -2.21 20.59
CA ARG A 140 7.18 -2.12 21.71
C ARG A 140 6.54 -0.74 21.84
N GLN A 141 7.30 0.33 21.56
CA GLN A 141 6.78 1.70 21.59
C GLN A 141 5.79 1.99 20.45
N LEU A 142 6.04 1.48 19.24
CA LEU A 142 5.10 1.54 18.12
C LEU A 142 3.78 0.87 18.48
N LEU A 143 3.82 -0.33 19.08
CA LEU A 143 2.63 -1.04 19.51
C LEU A 143 1.87 -0.30 20.64
N ALA A 144 2.58 0.24 21.62
CA ALA A 144 1.98 1.05 22.69
C ALA A 144 1.31 2.33 22.15
N ALA A 145 1.90 2.93 21.11
CA ALA A 145 1.32 4.08 20.44
C ALA A 145 0.03 3.73 19.67
N LEU A 146 -0.01 2.59 18.98
CA LEU A 146 -1.23 2.07 18.34
C LEU A 146 -2.34 1.78 19.37
N ASP A 147 -1.98 1.18 20.51
CA ASP A 147 -2.92 0.89 21.60
C ASP A 147 -3.48 2.18 22.21
N TYR A 148 -2.63 3.18 22.47
CA TYR A 148 -3.09 4.50 22.90
C TYR A 148 -4.01 5.14 21.86
N LEU A 149 -3.62 5.11 20.59
CA LEU A 149 -4.33 5.76 19.50
C LEU A 149 -5.76 5.19 19.35
N THR A 150 -5.92 3.88 19.47
CA THR A 150 -7.20 3.18 19.31
C THR A 150 -8.07 3.16 20.57
N GLN A 151 -7.48 3.21 21.78
CA GLN A 151 -8.24 3.03 23.03
C GLN A 151 -8.47 4.34 23.78
N ARG A 152 -7.50 5.26 23.77
CA ARG A 152 -7.45 6.40 24.71
C ARG A 152 -7.42 7.76 24.03
N SER A 153 -6.98 7.85 22.77
CA SER A 153 -6.90 9.12 22.08
C SER A 153 -8.27 9.78 21.87
N SER A 154 -8.28 11.11 21.72
CA SER A 154 -9.48 11.87 21.36
C SER A 154 -9.97 11.59 19.93
N VAL A 155 -9.12 11.01 19.07
CA VAL A 155 -9.46 10.69 17.67
C VAL A 155 -9.84 9.23 17.46
N ARG A 156 -9.87 8.40 18.51
CA ARG A 156 -10.13 6.95 18.42
C ARG A 156 -11.39 6.58 17.64
N THR A 157 -12.43 7.42 17.69
CA THR A 157 -13.69 7.19 16.96
C THR A 157 -13.57 7.35 15.44
N ARG A 158 -12.45 7.88 14.95
CA ARG A 158 -12.11 7.98 13.52
C ARG A 158 -11.39 6.72 13.02
N ILE A 159 -11.03 5.80 13.92
CA ILE A 159 -10.11 4.71 13.64
C ILE A 159 -10.88 3.40 13.64
N ASP A 160 -10.62 2.61 12.61
CA ASP A 160 -10.90 1.18 12.63
C ASP A 160 -9.75 0.45 13.32
N SER A 161 -9.96 0.00 14.55
CA SER A 161 -8.90 -0.62 15.37
C SER A 161 -8.43 -1.99 14.85
N SER A 162 -9.11 -2.57 13.86
CA SER A 162 -8.66 -3.80 13.20
C SER A 162 -7.64 -3.56 12.08
N ARG A 163 -7.46 -2.30 11.64
CA ARG A 163 -6.67 -1.94 10.45
C ARG A 163 -5.49 -1.04 10.81
N LEU A 164 -4.47 -1.67 11.40
CA LEU A 164 -3.31 -0.98 11.99
C LEU A 164 -2.01 -1.33 11.28
N ALA A 165 -1.12 -0.35 11.16
CA ALA A 165 0.18 -0.49 10.52
C ALA A 165 1.30 0.18 11.32
N VAL A 166 2.55 -0.16 10.99
CA VAL A 166 3.75 0.43 11.59
C VAL A 166 4.76 0.86 10.54
N ALA A 167 5.52 1.91 10.82
CA ALA A 167 6.65 2.33 10.02
C ALA A 167 7.73 2.99 10.88
N GLY A 168 8.89 3.22 10.28
CA GLY A 168 9.93 3.97 10.97
C GLY A 168 11.22 4.07 10.18
N HIS A 169 12.07 4.99 10.61
CA HIS A 169 13.38 5.26 10.00
C HIS A 169 14.51 4.62 10.80
N SER A 170 15.52 4.05 10.14
CA SER A 170 16.74 3.57 10.80
C SER A 170 16.42 2.54 11.88
N MET A 171 16.85 2.74 13.14
CA MET A 171 16.43 1.88 14.25
C MET A 171 14.91 1.83 14.45
N GLY A 172 14.15 2.88 14.10
CA GLY A 172 12.69 2.83 14.06
C GLY A 172 12.14 1.96 12.93
N GLY A 173 12.88 1.84 11.82
CA GLY A 173 12.59 0.87 10.75
C GLY A 173 12.82 -0.56 11.23
N GLY A 174 13.93 -0.81 11.94
CA GLY A 174 14.13 -2.06 12.66
C GLY A 174 13.00 -2.36 13.65
N GLY A 175 12.60 -1.36 14.46
CA GLY A 175 11.46 -1.50 15.37
C GLY A 175 10.13 -1.77 14.68
N SER A 176 9.96 -1.36 13.41
CA SER A 176 8.76 -1.70 12.64
C SER A 176 8.72 -3.19 12.28
N LEU A 177 9.88 -3.80 12.00
CA LEU A 177 10.00 -5.25 11.81
C LEU A 177 9.72 -6.01 13.11
N GLU A 178 10.29 -5.54 14.23
CA GLU A 178 10.05 -6.10 15.57
C GLU A 178 8.56 -6.06 15.96
N ALA A 179 7.90 -4.92 15.72
CA ALA A 179 6.48 -4.74 15.97
C ALA A 179 5.62 -5.67 15.10
N ALA A 180 5.96 -5.80 13.81
CA ALA A 180 5.27 -6.68 12.87
C ALA A 180 5.44 -8.17 13.23
N SER A 181 6.63 -8.58 13.66
CA SER A 181 6.90 -9.93 14.16
C SER A 181 6.10 -10.21 15.46
N SER A 182 6.09 -9.25 16.38
CA SER A 182 5.40 -9.38 17.68
C SER A 182 3.87 -9.31 17.61
N ARG A 183 3.29 -8.62 16.62
CA ARG A 183 1.84 -8.46 16.46
C ARG A 183 1.40 -8.82 15.03
N PRO A 184 1.24 -10.12 14.71
CA PRO A 184 0.87 -10.59 13.37
C PRO A 184 -0.49 -10.12 12.86
N SER A 185 -1.33 -9.50 13.71
CA SER A 185 -2.60 -8.90 13.32
C SER A 185 -2.46 -7.50 12.70
N LEU A 186 -1.25 -6.94 12.64
CA LEU A 186 -0.98 -5.71 11.88
C LEU A 186 -1.20 -5.98 10.39
N GLN A 187 -1.75 -4.98 9.69
CA GLN A 187 -2.07 -5.08 8.27
C GLN A 187 -0.89 -4.70 7.37
N ALA A 188 0.03 -3.86 7.84
CA ALA A 188 1.21 -3.48 7.07
C ALA A 188 2.38 -3.02 7.93
N ALA A 189 3.59 -3.19 7.41
CA ALA A 189 4.83 -2.62 7.94
C ALA A 189 5.62 -1.90 6.83
N VAL A 190 6.17 -0.71 7.12
CA VAL A 190 7.02 0.03 6.19
C VAL A 190 8.34 0.51 6.84
N PRO A 191 9.37 -0.35 6.85
CA PRO A 191 10.70 0.02 7.33
C PRO A 191 11.47 0.90 6.31
N LEU A 192 11.89 2.10 6.73
CA LEU A 192 12.64 3.06 5.91
C LEU A 192 14.11 3.11 6.34
N ALA A 193 15.04 2.85 5.42
CA ALA A 193 16.47 2.66 5.71
C ALA A 193 16.70 1.85 7.00
N PRO A 194 16.05 0.67 7.17
CA PRO A 194 15.95 0.02 8.45
C PRO A 194 17.30 -0.42 8.98
N TRP A 195 17.50 -0.25 10.29
CA TRP A 195 18.65 -0.77 11.02
C TRP A 195 18.18 -1.74 12.10
N ASN A 196 18.75 -2.94 12.12
CA ASN A 196 18.60 -3.94 13.19
C ASN A 196 19.82 -4.90 13.13
N LEU A 197 20.23 -5.44 14.28
CA LEU A 197 21.24 -6.50 14.34
C LEU A 197 20.66 -7.86 13.94
N ASP A 198 19.39 -8.12 14.26
CA ASP A 198 18.70 -9.29 13.75
C ASP A 198 18.48 -9.17 12.23
N LYS A 199 18.88 -10.21 11.50
CA LYS A 199 18.79 -10.30 10.04
C LYS A 199 17.72 -11.29 9.58
N SER A 200 17.11 -12.04 10.50
CA SER A 200 16.23 -13.16 10.20
C SER A 200 14.79 -12.85 10.58
N TRP A 201 13.92 -12.68 9.58
CA TRP A 201 12.50 -12.35 9.76
C TRP A 201 11.60 -13.45 9.18
N SER A 202 12.00 -14.72 9.32
CA SER A 202 11.31 -15.88 8.74
C SER A 202 9.90 -16.13 9.32
N GLU A 203 9.65 -15.60 10.50
CA GLU A 203 8.40 -15.65 11.24
C GLU A 203 7.41 -14.54 10.82
N LEU A 204 7.88 -13.52 10.11
CA LEU A 204 7.07 -12.37 9.74
C LEU A 204 5.97 -12.79 8.73
N ARG A 205 4.74 -12.37 9.00
CA ARG A 205 3.55 -12.61 8.15
C ARG A 205 2.86 -11.35 7.66
N VAL A 206 3.13 -10.21 8.31
CA VAL A 206 2.55 -8.91 7.98
C VAL A 206 3.08 -8.42 6.62
N PRO A 207 2.21 -7.92 5.72
CA PRO A 207 2.64 -7.30 4.47
C PRO A 207 3.70 -6.21 4.69
N THR A 208 4.92 -6.42 4.18
CA THR A 208 6.08 -5.55 4.48
C THR A 208 6.71 -4.92 3.22
N LEU A 209 6.76 -3.59 3.17
CA LEU A 209 7.53 -2.82 2.18
C LEU A 209 8.79 -2.26 2.83
N ILE A 210 9.96 -2.80 2.48
CA ILE A 210 11.25 -2.25 2.90
C ILE A 210 11.72 -1.23 1.88
N VAL A 211 12.11 -0.03 2.33
CA VAL A 211 12.71 1.00 1.48
C VAL A 211 14.16 1.23 1.90
N GLY A 212 15.10 1.02 0.99
CA GLY A 212 16.54 1.26 1.19
C GLY A 212 17.04 2.43 0.35
N GLY A 213 18.15 3.05 0.77
CA GLY A 213 18.91 3.99 -0.04
C GLY A 213 20.19 3.33 -0.55
N GLU A 214 20.44 3.36 -1.86
CA GLU A 214 21.60 2.71 -2.48
C GLU A 214 22.93 3.15 -1.83
N SER A 215 23.06 4.44 -1.51
CA SER A 215 24.25 5.05 -0.92
C SER A 215 24.18 5.15 0.61
N ASP A 216 23.40 4.29 1.27
CA ASP A 216 23.30 4.24 2.73
C ASP A 216 24.62 3.73 3.36
N SER A 217 25.30 4.60 4.11
CA SER A 217 26.55 4.30 4.81
C SER A 217 26.39 4.03 6.31
N VAL A 218 25.16 4.12 6.85
CA VAL A 218 24.87 3.92 8.28
C VAL A 218 24.18 2.57 8.50
N ALA A 219 23.22 2.24 7.65
CA ALA A 219 22.56 0.94 7.57
C ALA A 219 22.67 0.41 6.13
N PRO A 220 23.88 0.04 5.66
CA PRO A 220 24.09 -0.32 4.25
C PRO A 220 23.13 -1.42 3.80
N VAL A 221 22.50 -1.21 2.64
CA VAL A 221 21.44 -2.09 2.12
C VAL A 221 21.90 -3.55 2.06
N SER A 222 23.16 -3.79 1.70
CA SER A 222 23.78 -5.13 1.61
C SER A 222 23.85 -5.89 2.94
N SER A 223 23.82 -5.19 4.07
CA SER A 223 23.89 -5.77 5.42
C SER A 223 22.62 -5.58 6.25
N HIS A 224 21.64 -4.84 5.72
CA HIS A 224 20.39 -4.51 6.41
C HIS A 224 19.18 -4.78 5.52
N SER A 225 18.73 -3.81 4.72
CA SER A 225 17.50 -3.91 3.93
C SER A 225 17.41 -5.17 3.08
N VAL A 226 18.48 -5.53 2.36
CA VAL A 226 18.49 -6.71 1.47
C VAL A 226 18.43 -8.02 2.28
N PRO A 227 19.28 -8.25 3.30
CA PRO A 227 19.11 -9.40 4.20
C PRO A 227 17.72 -9.50 4.84
N PHE A 228 17.14 -8.38 5.27
CA PHE A 228 15.80 -8.37 5.87
C PHE A 228 14.74 -8.81 4.87
N TYR A 229 14.73 -8.23 3.67
CA TYR A 229 13.79 -8.62 2.62
C TYR A 229 13.94 -10.09 2.23
N ASN A 230 15.17 -10.59 2.12
CA ASN A 230 15.44 -11.96 1.72
C ASN A 230 15.01 -12.97 2.79
N SER A 231 15.04 -12.62 4.08
CA SER A 231 14.66 -13.53 5.17
C SER A 231 13.16 -13.61 5.45
N ILE A 232 12.37 -12.61 5.03
CA ILE A 232 10.89 -12.70 5.04
C ILE A 232 10.46 -13.80 4.05
N PRO A 233 9.59 -14.75 4.43
CA PRO A 233 9.21 -15.84 3.54
C PRO A 233 8.39 -15.33 2.34
N ALA A 234 8.54 -15.99 1.18
CA ALA A 234 7.79 -15.63 -0.04
C ALA A 234 6.27 -15.88 0.07
N SER A 235 5.83 -16.62 1.09
CA SER A 235 4.40 -16.80 1.41
C SER A 235 3.78 -15.59 2.11
N ALA A 236 4.59 -14.63 2.57
CA ALA A 236 4.14 -13.35 3.08
C ALA A 236 4.28 -12.29 1.98
N GLU A 237 3.33 -11.36 1.91
CA GLU A 237 3.41 -10.26 0.95
C GLU A 237 4.57 -9.33 1.31
N LYS A 238 5.47 -9.11 0.35
CA LYS A 238 6.64 -8.26 0.58
C LYS A 238 7.09 -7.53 -0.68
N ALA A 239 7.65 -6.35 -0.46
CA ALA A 239 8.37 -5.61 -1.49
C ALA A 239 9.65 -4.98 -0.92
N TYR A 240 10.64 -4.84 -1.79
CA TYR A 240 11.84 -4.07 -1.55
C TYR A 240 11.97 -2.99 -2.61
N LEU A 241 12.10 -1.75 -2.16
CA LEU A 241 12.38 -0.59 -2.99
C LEU A 241 13.77 -0.04 -2.64
N GLU A 242 14.69 -0.03 -3.59
CA GLU A 242 15.97 0.65 -3.46
C GLU A 242 15.97 1.96 -4.24
N LEU A 243 16.26 3.07 -3.56
CA LEU A 243 16.28 4.41 -4.15
C LEU A 243 17.68 4.73 -4.69
N ASN A 244 17.75 5.09 -5.97
CA ASN A 244 19.00 5.41 -6.68
C ASN A 244 19.69 6.63 -6.06
N GLY A 245 20.98 6.48 -5.72
CA GLY A 245 21.84 7.49 -5.12
C GLY A 245 21.42 7.97 -3.71
N ALA A 246 20.38 7.40 -3.12
CA ALA A 246 19.83 7.88 -1.86
C ALA A 246 20.70 7.45 -0.67
N SER A 247 20.96 8.37 0.26
CA SER A 247 21.70 8.09 1.50
C SER A 247 20.78 7.56 2.61
N HIS A 248 21.35 7.22 3.78
CA HIS A 248 20.60 6.86 4.99
C HIS A 248 19.51 7.87 5.37
N PHE A 249 19.74 9.14 5.01
CA PHE A 249 18.92 10.27 5.44
C PHE A 249 17.85 10.64 4.42
N PHE A 250 17.61 9.83 3.39
CA PHE A 250 16.54 10.07 2.41
C PHE A 250 15.15 10.32 3.04
N PRO A 251 14.77 9.71 4.19
CA PRO A 251 13.48 10.00 4.82
C PRO A 251 13.45 11.33 5.58
N GLN A 252 14.59 11.98 5.81
CA GLN A 252 14.65 13.25 6.55
C GLN A 252 14.40 14.48 5.67
N THR A 253 14.29 14.29 4.36
CA THR A 253 13.74 15.26 3.44
C THR A 253 12.53 14.66 2.74
N THR A 254 11.67 15.52 2.19
CA THR A 254 10.51 15.02 1.43
C THR A 254 10.99 14.20 0.25
N ASN A 255 10.54 12.94 0.18
CA ASN A 255 10.93 12.00 -0.85
C ASN A 255 9.67 11.43 -1.53
N THR A 256 9.36 11.93 -2.74
CA THR A 256 8.14 11.57 -3.47
C THR A 256 8.04 10.08 -3.81
N PRO A 257 9.09 9.40 -4.32
CA PRO A 257 9.04 7.96 -4.55
C PRO A 257 8.69 7.17 -3.30
N THR A 258 9.30 7.51 -2.16
CA THR A 258 8.99 6.89 -0.86
C THR A 258 7.53 7.13 -0.48
N ALA A 259 7.06 8.38 -0.53
CA ALA A 259 5.70 8.72 -0.14
C ALA A 259 4.64 8.00 -0.99
N ARG A 260 4.86 7.96 -2.31
CA ARG A 260 4.00 7.27 -3.27
C ARG A 260 3.90 5.78 -2.92
N GLN A 261 5.04 5.09 -2.75
CA GLN A 261 5.03 3.66 -2.47
C GLN A 261 4.48 3.35 -1.06
N MET A 262 4.78 4.17 -0.06
CA MET A 262 4.18 4.04 1.27
C MET A 262 2.65 4.16 1.22
N VAL A 263 2.11 5.18 0.56
CA VAL A 263 0.66 5.37 0.44
C VAL A 263 0.01 4.22 -0.33
N ALA A 264 0.61 3.78 -1.43
CA ALA A 264 0.10 2.64 -2.20
C ALA A 264 0.09 1.35 -1.37
N TRP A 265 1.17 1.09 -0.62
CA TRP A 265 1.28 -0.08 0.26
C TRP A 265 0.22 -0.06 1.36
N LEU A 266 0.08 1.07 2.05
CA LEU A 266 -0.92 1.22 3.11
C LEU A 266 -2.33 1.07 2.54
N LYS A 267 -2.62 1.65 1.38
CA LYS A 267 -3.93 1.47 0.73
C LYS A 267 -4.20 0.02 0.39
N ARG A 268 -3.25 -0.66 -0.24
CA ARG A 268 -3.45 -2.04 -0.66
C ARG A 268 -3.71 -3.00 0.51
N PHE A 269 -3.03 -2.82 1.65
CA PHE A 269 -3.06 -3.79 2.74
C PHE A 269 -3.83 -3.35 3.97
N VAL A 270 -3.87 -2.06 4.29
CA VAL A 270 -4.65 -1.54 5.43
C VAL A 270 -6.11 -1.29 5.04
N ASP A 271 -6.36 -0.91 3.80
CA ASP A 271 -7.72 -0.65 3.28
C ASP A 271 -8.21 -1.76 2.32
N ASP A 272 -7.45 -2.84 2.10
CA ASP A 272 -7.72 -3.85 1.06
C ASP A 272 -8.02 -3.23 -0.33
N ASP A 273 -7.47 -2.04 -0.60
CA ASP A 273 -7.84 -1.22 -1.74
C ASP A 273 -7.03 -1.62 -2.98
N THR A 274 -7.58 -2.54 -3.74
CA THR A 274 -6.98 -3.10 -4.98
C THR A 274 -6.78 -2.04 -6.07
N ARG A 275 -7.40 -0.86 -5.99
CA ARG A 275 -7.16 0.25 -6.94
C ARG A 275 -5.71 0.72 -6.92
N TYR A 276 -4.98 0.47 -5.83
CA TYR A 276 -3.57 0.83 -5.67
C TYR A 276 -2.58 -0.24 -6.13
N GLU A 277 -3.05 -1.44 -6.49
CA GLU A 277 -2.20 -2.54 -6.94
C GLU A 277 -1.39 -2.18 -8.19
N GLN A 278 -1.95 -1.35 -9.08
CA GLN A 278 -1.28 -0.81 -10.27
C GLN A 278 0.02 -0.02 -9.99
N PHE A 279 0.24 0.42 -8.74
CA PHE A 279 1.47 1.12 -8.35
C PHE A 279 2.49 0.20 -7.65
N LEU A 280 2.08 -1.03 -7.33
CA LEU A 280 2.88 -2.03 -6.61
C LEU A 280 3.28 -3.19 -7.52
N CYS A 281 2.45 -3.53 -8.50
CA CYS A 281 2.63 -4.66 -9.42
C CYS A 281 2.44 -4.16 -10.87
N PRO A 282 3.47 -4.20 -11.74
CA PRO A 282 4.78 -4.84 -11.56
C PRO A 282 5.76 -4.10 -10.64
N GLY A 283 5.41 -2.88 -10.22
CA GLY A 283 6.23 -2.04 -9.34
C GLY A 283 6.67 -0.73 -10.00
N PRO A 284 7.27 0.19 -9.23
CA PRO A 284 7.80 1.44 -9.76
C PRO A 284 9.07 1.19 -10.56
N SER A 285 9.27 2.01 -11.59
CA SER A 285 10.48 2.05 -12.42
C SER A 285 10.86 3.49 -12.70
N GLY A 286 12.10 3.73 -13.15
CA GLY A 286 12.57 5.05 -13.58
C GLY A 286 13.88 5.43 -12.90
N SER A 287 14.41 6.61 -13.24
CA SER A 287 15.76 7.04 -12.83
C SER A 287 15.96 7.24 -11.32
N GLN A 288 14.87 7.34 -10.54
CA GLN A 288 14.93 7.47 -9.08
C GLN A 288 14.94 6.11 -8.36
N ILE A 289 14.73 5.02 -9.09
CA ILE A 289 14.60 3.67 -8.55
C ILE A 289 15.81 2.87 -9.02
N GLN A 290 16.61 2.39 -8.06
CA GLN A 290 17.75 1.53 -8.35
C GLN A 290 17.30 0.11 -8.61
N GLU A 291 16.44 -0.41 -7.73
CA GLU A 291 15.87 -1.75 -7.86
C GLU A 291 14.49 -1.80 -7.20
N TYR A 292 13.62 -2.67 -7.71
CA TYR A 292 12.40 -3.07 -7.04
C TYR A 292 12.22 -4.59 -7.10
N ARG A 293 11.95 -5.21 -5.94
CA ARG A 293 11.62 -6.64 -5.81
C ARG A 293 10.25 -6.76 -5.14
N ASN A 294 9.45 -7.75 -5.50
CA ASN A 294 8.13 -7.97 -4.90
C ASN A 294 7.71 -9.44 -4.97
N THR A 295 6.64 -9.78 -4.24
CA THR A 295 5.93 -11.06 -4.32
C THR A 295 4.60 -10.95 -5.05
N CYS A 296 4.42 -9.92 -5.89
CA CYS A 296 3.18 -9.76 -6.65
C CYS A 296 2.84 -11.08 -7.36
N PRO A 297 1.57 -11.49 -7.42
CA PRO A 297 1.18 -12.63 -8.24
C PRO A 297 1.65 -12.31 -9.66
N SER A 298 2.67 -13.03 -10.12
CA SER A 298 3.12 -12.96 -11.51
C SER A 298 1.90 -13.21 -12.39
N ALA A 299 1.58 -12.24 -13.26
CA ALA A 299 0.51 -12.38 -14.25
C ALA A 299 0.61 -13.72 -15.01
#